data_AF-A0A946BKA9-F1
#
_entry.id   AF-A0A946BKA9-F1
#
_cell.length_a   1.000
_cell.length_b   1.000
_cell.length_c   1.000
_cell.angle_alpha   90.00
_cell.angle_beta   90.00
_cell.angle_gamma   90.00
#
_symmetry.space_group_name_H-M   'P 1'
#
loop_
_entity.id
_entity.type
_entity.pdbx_description
1 polymer ?
#
loop_
_entity_poly.entity_id
_entity_poly.type
_entity_poly.pdbx_seq_one_letter_code
_entity_poly.pdbx_strand_id
1 'polypeptide(L)'
;MMQTIELPIWLFALILLFATFTALTHLLLPSVRWFFRRRLEKAVARINRRLTRPINPFKLVKRYDMIQRLIYDPQVAQAISDHANINEIPENVAFEQARSYAREIVPGFSAFAYFGIGIRAARWLATALYNVHTGLQNDEYIRRIPS
;
A
#
# COMPACT_ATOMS: atom_id res chain seq x y z
N MET A 1 -39.28 34.97 5.70
CA MET A 1 -39.48 35.18 7.14
C MET A 1 -38.31 34.53 7.87
N MET A 2 -37.51 35.29 8.61
CA MET A 2 -36.42 34.74 9.43
C MET A 2 -36.99 34.47 10.82
N GLN A 3 -37.30 33.21 11.11
CA GLN A 3 -37.85 32.79 12.40
C GLN A 3 -36.69 32.35 13.29
N THR A 4 -36.57 32.91 14.49
CA THR A 4 -35.56 32.54 15.47
C THR A 4 -35.90 31.18 16.06
N ILE A 5 -35.01 30.20 15.88
CA ILE A 5 -35.11 28.87 16.47
C ILE A 5 -34.20 28.85 17.69
N GLU A 6 -34.78 28.65 18.88
CA GLU A 6 -33.99 28.51 20.11
C GLU A 6 -33.40 27.09 20.18
N LEU A 7 -32.07 27.01 20.14
CA LEU A 7 -31.32 25.75 20.20
C LEU A 7 -30.55 25.66 21.52
N PRO A 8 -30.60 24.53 22.24
CA PRO A 8 -29.75 24.30 23.40
C PRO A 8 -28.27 24.37 23.05
N ILE A 9 -27.49 25.10 23.86
CA ILE A 9 -26.05 25.35 23.61
C ILE A 9 -25.24 24.04 23.48
N TRP A 10 -25.58 23.03 24.28
CA TRP A 10 -24.89 21.73 24.24
C TRP A 10 -25.13 20.99 22.91
N LEU A 11 -26.33 21.09 22.34
CA LEU A 11 -26.67 20.49 21.06
C LEU A 11 -25.94 21.20 19.93
N PHE A 12 -25.86 22.53 19.98
CA PHE A 12 -25.07 23.32 19.05
C PHE A 12 -23.59 22.93 19.09
N ALA A 13 -23.01 22.78 20.29
CA ALA A 13 -21.62 22.35 20.45
C ALA A 13 -21.36 20.95 19.85
N LEU A 14 -22.29 19.99 20.04
CA LEU A 14 -22.21 18.67 19.41
C LEU A 14 -22.26 18.76 17.89
N ILE A 15 -23.19 19.54 17.32
CA ILE A 15 -23.28 19.75 15.87
C ILE A 15 -21.98 20.35 15.33
N LEU A 16 -21.44 21.37 16.00
CA LEU A 16 -20.19 22.01 15.60
C LEU A 16 -19.00 21.05 15.67
N LEU A 17 -18.94 20.21 16.70
CA LEU A 17 -17.91 19.18 16.84
C LEU A 17 -18.00 18.14 15.72
N PHE A 18 -19.18 17.61 15.43
CA PHE A 18 -19.38 16.67 14.32
C PHE A 18 -19.09 17.30 12.97
N ALA A 19 -19.54 18.53 12.74
CA ALA A 19 -19.28 19.28 11.51
C ALA A 19 -17.78 19.52 11.32
N THR A 20 -17.07 19.94 12.37
CA THR A 20 -15.62 20.17 12.34
C THR A 20 -14.88 18.86 12.10
N PHE A 21 -15.22 17.79 12.82
CA PHE A 21 -14.58 16.49 12.63
C PHE A 21 -14.81 15.94 11.22
N THR A 22 -16.02 16.07 10.69
CA THR A 22 -16.38 15.63 9.33
C THR A 22 -15.65 16.46 8.28
N ALA A 23 -15.64 17.79 8.42
CA ALA A 23 -14.93 18.69 7.52
C ALA A 23 -13.42 18.43 7.55
N LEU A 24 -12.84 18.24 8.73
CA LEU A 24 -11.43 17.91 8.92
C LEU A 24 -11.11 16.58 8.22
N THR A 25 -11.95 15.57 8.40
CA THR A 25 -11.76 14.24 7.82
C THR A 25 -11.95 14.25 6.30
N HIS A 26 -13.00 14.88 5.77
CA HIS A 26 -13.28 14.91 4.33
C HIS A 26 -12.38 15.87 3.55
N LEU A 27 -11.91 16.96 4.14
CA LEU A 27 -11.03 17.92 3.45
C LEU A 27 -9.56 17.58 3.63
N LEU A 28 -9.13 17.10 4.82
CA LEU A 28 -7.73 16.76 5.02
C LEU A 28 -7.38 15.39 4.45
N LEU A 29 -8.21 14.36 4.60
CA LEU A 29 -7.81 13.02 4.15
C LEU A 29 -7.48 12.92 2.65
N PRO A 30 -8.20 13.56 1.69
CA PRO A 30 -7.85 13.48 0.28
C PRO A 30 -6.49 14.12 -0.02
N SER A 31 -6.27 15.34 0.48
CA SER A 31 -5.05 16.13 0.25
C SER A 31 -3.84 15.52 0.95
N VAL A 32 -4.03 15.03 2.17
CA VAL A 32 -2.99 14.41 2.99
C VAL A 32 -2.51 13.11 2.37
N ARG A 33 -3.40 12.29 1.77
CA ARG A 33 -3.01 11.05 1.07
C ARG A 33 -2.09 11.32 -0.12
N TRP A 34 -2.39 12.35 -0.93
CA TRP A 34 -1.52 12.73 -2.03
C TRP A 34 -0.17 13.29 -1.54
N PHE A 35 -0.19 14.14 -0.50
CA PHE A 35 1.02 14.69 0.09
C PHE A 35 1.96 13.59 0.62
N PHE A 36 1.43 12.61 1.37
CA PHE A 36 2.23 11.49 1.85
C PHE A 36 2.72 10.60 0.72
N ARG A 37 1.91 10.34 -0.32
CA ARG A 37 2.36 9.59 -1.51
C ARG A 37 3.56 10.29 -2.17
N ARG A 38 3.43 11.58 -2.48
CA ARG A 38 4.50 12.39 -3.10
C ARG A 38 5.77 12.44 -2.23
N ARG A 39 5.60 12.52 -0.90
CA ARG A 39 6.73 12.53 0.05
C ARG A 39 7.42 11.17 0.12
N LEU A 40 6.66 10.08 0.12
CA LEU A 40 7.20 8.71 0.09
C LEU A 40 7.94 8.42 -1.21
N GLU A 41 7.40 8.80 -2.37
CA GLU A 41 8.09 8.66 -3.67
C GLU A 41 9.45 9.36 -3.68
N LYS A 42 9.52 10.61 -3.18
CA LYS A 42 10.78 11.35 -3.03
C LYS A 42 11.75 10.68 -2.06
N ALA A 43 11.26 10.13 -0.95
CA ALA A 43 12.08 9.43 0.03
C ALA A 43 12.66 8.13 -0.56
N VAL A 44 11.83 7.32 -1.23
CA VAL A 44 12.26 6.09 -1.92
C VAL A 44 13.27 6.41 -3.02
N ALA A 45 13.03 7.46 -3.82
CA ALA A 45 13.98 7.89 -4.85
C ALA A 45 15.35 8.29 -4.27
N ARG A 46 15.36 8.98 -3.12
CA ARG A 46 16.61 9.33 -2.42
C ARG A 46 17.33 8.10 -1.86
N ILE A 47 16.58 7.15 -1.31
CA ILE A 47 17.10 5.89 -0.78
C ILE A 47 17.69 5.05 -1.91
N ASN A 48 17.00 4.91 -3.04
CA ASN A 48 17.48 4.17 -4.22
C ASN A 48 18.80 4.68 -4.78
N ARG A 49 19.15 5.96 -4.59
CA ARG A 49 20.48 6.49 -4.98
C ARG A 49 21.65 5.87 -4.20
N ARG A 50 21.39 5.30 -3.02
CA ARG A 50 22.41 4.71 -2.15
C ARG A 50 22.38 3.18 -2.13
N LEU A 51 21.33 2.55 -2.65
CA LEU A 51 21.27 1.09 -2.73
C LEU A 51 21.94 0.60 -4.01
N THR A 52 22.78 -0.41 -3.88
CA THR A 52 23.33 -1.19 -5.00
C THR A 52 22.22 -1.87 -5.82
N ARG A 53 21.08 -2.19 -5.19
CA ARG A 53 19.88 -2.71 -5.86
C ARG A 53 18.68 -1.78 -5.61
N PRO A 54 18.15 -1.09 -6.64
CA PRO A 54 17.04 -0.17 -6.45
C PRO A 54 15.78 -0.90 -5.99
N ILE A 55 15.06 -0.29 -5.04
CA ILE A 55 13.78 -0.80 -4.55
C ILE A 55 12.72 -0.53 -5.62
N ASN A 56 12.14 -1.58 -6.17
CA ASN A 56 11.01 -1.48 -7.07
C ASN A 56 9.75 -1.06 -6.30
N PRO A 57 9.00 -0.05 -6.77
CA PRO A 57 7.78 0.43 -6.10
C PRO A 57 6.75 -0.68 -5.89
N PHE A 58 6.76 -1.70 -6.75
CA PHE A 58 5.92 -2.89 -6.71
C PHE A 58 5.91 -3.61 -5.35
N LYS A 59 6.99 -3.56 -4.57
CA LYS A 59 7.07 -4.25 -3.28
C LYS A 59 6.37 -3.48 -2.14
N LEU A 60 5.92 -2.24 -2.37
CA LEU A 60 5.32 -1.39 -1.33
C LEU A 60 3.83 -1.12 -1.55
N VAL A 61 3.25 -1.64 -2.63
CA VAL A 61 1.87 -1.34 -3.02
C VAL A 61 0.91 -2.24 -2.25
N LYS A 62 -0.29 -1.75 -1.92
CA LYS A 62 -1.30 -2.58 -1.25
C LYS A 62 -1.65 -3.78 -2.12
N ARG A 63 -1.99 -4.91 -1.50
CA ARG A 63 -2.44 -6.13 -2.19
C ARG A 63 -3.50 -5.83 -3.26
N TYR A 64 -4.46 -4.96 -2.93
CA TYR A 64 -5.50 -4.52 -3.86
C TYR A 64 -4.93 -3.90 -5.14
N ASP A 65 -3.97 -2.98 -5.01
CA ASP A 65 -3.37 -2.29 -6.16
C ASP A 65 -2.55 -3.26 -7.02
N MET A 66 -1.89 -4.25 -6.40
CA MET A 66 -1.18 -5.31 -7.13
C MET A 66 -2.13 -6.17 -7.95
N ILE A 67 -3.27 -6.58 -7.36
CA ILE A 67 -4.31 -7.35 -8.06
C ILE A 67 -4.87 -6.55 -9.24
N GLN A 68 -5.21 -5.28 -9.03
CA GLN A 68 -5.73 -4.44 -10.11
C GLN A 68 -4.72 -4.32 -11.25
N ARG A 69 -3.47 -4.02 -10.93
CA ARG A 69 -2.42 -3.83 -11.94
C ARG A 69 -2.09 -5.11 -12.71
N LEU A 70 -2.20 -6.28 -12.06
CA LEU A 70 -2.03 -7.58 -12.71
C LEU A 70 -3.17 -7.86 -13.70
N ILE A 71 -4.42 -7.62 -13.31
CA ILE A 71 -5.58 -7.91 -14.15
C ILE A 71 -5.63 -6.99 -15.38
N TYR A 72 -5.19 -5.73 -15.23
CA TYR A 72 -5.12 -4.77 -16.34
C TYR A 72 -3.77 -4.76 -17.06
N ASP A 73 -2.89 -5.73 -16.80
CA ASP A 73 -1.67 -5.87 -17.57
C ASP A 73 -2.02 -6.26 -19.02
N PRO A 74 -1.41 -5.65 -20.06
CA PRO A 74 -1.75 -5.93 -21.45
C PRO A 74 -1.67 -7.42 -21.83
N GLN A 75 -0.71 -8.16 -21.28
CA GLN A 75 -0.56 -9.59 -21.57
C GLN A 75 -1.67 -10.41 -20.92
N VAL A 76 -2.05 -10.05 -19.69
CA VAL A 76 -3.13 -10.70 -18.95
C VAL A 76 -4.49 -10.37 -19.59
N ALA A 77 -4.70 -9.11 -20.00
CA ALA A 77 -5.91 -8.70 -20.70
C ALA A 77 -6.08 -9.46 -22.02
N GLN A 78 -5.02 -9.60 -22.82
CA GLN A 78 -5.06 -10.41 -24.04
C GLN A 78 -5.40 -11.87 -23.74
N ALA A 79 -4.76 -12.47 -22.72
CA ALA A 79 -5.05 -13.84 -22.32
C ALA A 79 -6.50 -14.05 -21.84
N ILE A 80 -7.10 -13.04 -21.20
CA ILE A 80 -8.53 -13.06 -20.82
C ILE A 80 -9.41 -13.07 -22.07
N SER A 81 -9.16 -12.19 -23.04
CA SER A 81 -9.93 -12.13 -24.28
C SER A 81 -9.77 -13.42 -25.10
N ASP A 82 -8.55 -13.96 -25.21
CA ASP A 82 -8.29 -15.23 -25.90
C ASP A 82 -9.01 -16.39 -25.21
N HIS A 83 -8.99 -16.44 -23.87
CA HIS A 83 -9.70 -17.46 -23.10
C HIS A 83 -11.22 -17.35 -23.29
N ALA A 84 -11.77 -16.14 -23.33
CA ALA A 84 -13.18 -15.89 -23.59
C ALA A 84 -13.60 -16.42 -24.97
N ASN A 85 -12.78 -16.15 -26.00
CA ASN A 85 -13.02 -16.62 -27.36
C ASN A 85 -12.93 -18.15 -27.48
N ILE A 86 -11.91 -18.77 -26.87
CA ILE A 86 -11.69 -20.22 -26.94
C ILE A 86 -12.80 -21.01 -26.23
N ASN A 87 -13.28 -20.50 -25.10
CA ASN A 87 -14.30 -21.19 -24.29
C ASN A 87 -15.72 -20.70 -24.60
N GLU A 88 -15.88 -19.82 -25.58
CA GLU A 88 -17.16 -19.22 -25.99
C GLU A 88 -17.95 -18.61 -24.81
N ILE A 89 -17.23 -18.03 -23.85
CA ILE A 89 -17.81 -17.37 -22.69
C ILE A 89 -17.76 -15.84 -22.83
N PRO A 90 -18.70 -15.11 -22.21
CA PRO A 90 -18.63 -13.66 -22.16
C PRO A 90 -17.33 -13.17 -21.51
N GLU A 91 -16.73 -12.11 -22.08
CA GLU A 91 -15.44 -11.58 -21.64
C GLU A 91 -15.46 -11.11 -20.17
N ASN A 92 -16.60 -10.62 -19.68
CA ASN A 92 -16.78 -10.25 -18.27
C ASN A 92 -16.70 -11.47 -17.32
N VAL A 93 -17.13 -12.65 -17.76
CA VAL A 93 -17.03 -13.90 -16.97
C VAL A 93 -15.57 -14.34 -16.90
N ALA A 94 -14.87 -14.35 -18.04
CA ALA A 94 -13.44 -14.65 -18.10
C ALA A 94 -12.63 -13.66 -17.23
N PHE A 95 -13.00 -12.38 -17.25
CA PHE A 95 -12.37 -11.34 -16.43
C PHE A 95 -12.55 -11.58 -14.92
N GLU A 96 -13.77 -11.90 -14.47
CA GLU A 96 -14.01 -12.21 -13.05
C GLU A 96 -13.29 -13.48 -12.59
N GLN A 97 -13.17 -14.48 -13.47
CA GLN A 97 -12.40 -15.68 -13.19
C GLN A 97 -10.90 -15.37 -13.05
N ALA A 98 -10.33 -14.59 -13.97
CA ALA A 98 -8.95 -14.10 -13.87
C ALA A 98 -8.73 -13.26 -12.59
N ARG A 99 -9.73 -12.47 -12.19
CA ARG A 99 -9.70 -11.69 -10.94
C ARG A 99 -9.69 -12.58 -9.69
N SER A 100 -10.36 -13.72 -9.73
CA SER A 100 -10.29 -14.71 -8.64
C SER A 100 -8.89 -15.31 -8.56
N TYR A 101 -8.33 -15.77 -9.68
CA TYR A 101 -6.97 -16.31 -9.71
C TYR A 101 -5.93 -15.29 -9.27
N ALA A 102 -6.06 -14.02 -9.69
CA ALA A 102 -5.20 -12.94 -9.24
C ALA A 102 -5.28 -12.74 -7.71
N ARG A 103 -6.46 -12.92 -7.09
CA ARG A 103 -6.60 -12.85 -5.63
C ARG A 103 -5.88 -14.01 -4.93
N GLU A 104 -5.89 -15.20 -5.52
CA GLU A 104 -5.24 -16.38 -4.95
C GLU A 104 -3.72 -16.31 -5.07
N ILE A 105 -3.21 -15.89 -6.23
CA ILE A 105 -1.76 -15.86 -6.52
C ILE A 105 -1.09 -14.65 -5.86
N VAL A 106 -1.76 -13.50 -5.78
CA VAL A 106 -1.15 -12.28 -5.22
C VAL A 106 -1.09 -12.38 -3.68
N PRO A 107 0.12 -12.44 -3.10
CA PRO A 107 0.28 -12.60 -1.67
C PRO A 107 -0.19 -11.35 -0.92
N GLY A 108 -0.85 -11.56 0.24
CA GLY A 108 -1.23 -10.50 1.17
C GLY A 108 -0.08 -9.93 2.00
N PHE A 109 1.14 -9.93 1.46
CA PHE A 109 2.33 -9.54 2.20
C PHE A 109 2.47 -8.02 2.26
N SER A 110 2.39 -7.46 3.47
CA SER A 110 2.71 -6.05 3.70
C SER A 110 4.20 -5.90 3.95
N ALA A 111 4.95 -5.51 2.90
CA ALA A 111 6.37 -5.23 3.04
C ALA A 111 6.65 -4.10 4.04
N PHE A 112 5.76 -3.12 4.13
CA PHE A 112 5.89 -2.04 5.12
C PHE A 112 5.77 -2.55 6.55
N ALA A 113 4.79 -3.43 6.83
CA ALA A 113 4.62 -4.00 8.16
C ALA A 113 5.83 -4.87 8.53
N TYR A 114 6.29 -5.74 7.63
CA TYR A 114 7.40 -6.63 7.89
C TYR A 114 8.75 -5.91 7.97
N PHE A 115 9.16 -5.21 6.91
CA PHE A 115 10.49 -4.58 6.82
C PHE A 115 10.59 -3.25 7.56
N GLY A 116 9.47 -2.56 7.80
CA GLY A 116 9.45 -1.32 8.55
C GLY A 116 9.31 -1.58 10.05
N ILE A 117 8.12 -1.98 10.48
CA ILE A 117 7.78 -2.13 11.90
C ILE A 117 8.36 -3.43 12.46
N GLY A 118 8.17 -4.53 11.74
CA GLY A 118 8.57 -5.88 12.17
C GLY A 118 10.06 -5.99 12.41
N ILE A 119 10.91 -5.58 11.46
CA ILE A 119 12.37 -5.59 11.63
C ILE A 119 12.80 -4.72 12.80
N ARG A 120 12.18 -3.56 13.00
CA ARG A 120 12.56 -2.66 14.09
C ARG A 120 12.18 -3.24 15.46
N ALA A 121 10.99 -3.84 15.56
CA ALA A 121 10.55 -4.54 16.77
C ALA A 121 11.42 -5.78 17.05
N ALA A 122 11.70 -6.58 16.02
CA ALA A 122 12.56 -7.75 16.11
C ALA A 122 13.98 -7.38 16.52
N ARG A 123 14.56 -6.32 15.92
CA ARG A 123 15.87 -5.81 16.30
C ARG A 123 15.87 -5.36 17.76
N TRP A 124 14.88 -4.57 18.18
CA TRP A 124 14.78 -4.10 19.55
C TRP A 124 14.71 -5.26 20.54
N LEU A 125 13.83 -6.24 20.31
CA LEU A 125 13.74 -7.46 21.12
C LEU A 125 15.06 -8.24 21.15
N ALA A 126 15.68 -8.44 19.98
CA ALA A 126 16.92 -9.20 19.88
C ALA A 126 18.06 -8.52 20.66
N THR A 127 18.21 -7.20 20.56
CA THR A 127 19.23 -6.46 21.30
C THR A 127 18.93 -6.30 22.79
N ALA A 128 17.65 -6.38 23.19
CA ALA A 128 17.26 -6.32 24.60
C ALA A 128 17.56 -7.64 25.33
N LEU A 129 17.42 -8.77 24.62
CA LEU A 129 17.64 -10.12 25.18
C LEU A 129 19.06 -10.66 24.93
N TYR A 130 19.73 -10.21 23.86
CA TYR A 130 21.02 -10.74 23.42
C TYR A 130 21.98 -9.64 22.99
N ASN A 131 23.29 -9.92 23.09
CA ASN A 131 24.33 -9.05 22.57
C ASN A 131 24.65 -9.41 21.11
N VAL A 132 24.09 -8.66 20.16
CA VAL A 132 24.16 -8.94 18.72
C VAL A 132 25.38 -8.26 18.09
N HIS A 133 26.30 -9.05 17.53
CA HIS A 133 27.47 -8.56 16.79
C HIS A 133 27.32 -8.85 15.29
N THR A 134 27.61 -7.87 14.44
CA THR A 134 27.65 -8.07 12.98
C THR A 134 29.07 -8.38 12.52
N GLY A 135 29.25 -9.42 11.69
CA GLY A 135 30.55 -9.77 11.13
C GLY A 135 31.10 -8.70 10.18
N LEU A 136 32.39 -8.39 10.30
CA LEU A 136 33.09 -7.32 9.55
C LEU A 136 33.00 -7.45 8.02
N GLN A 137 32.80 -8.67 7.51
CA GLN A 137 32.82 -8.99 6.07
C GLN A 137 31.43 -9.09 5.44
N ASN A 138 30.35 -8.80 6.17
CA ASN A 138 28.98 -8.94 5.65
C ASN A 138 28.74 -8.19 4.33
N ASP A 139 29.30 -6.99 4.21
CA ASP A 139 29.13 -6.17 3.00
C ASP A 139 29.81 -6.77 1.77
N GLU A 140 30.95 -7.45 1.94
CA GLU A 140 31.61 -8.18 0.86
C GLU A 140 30.79 -9.41 0.44
N TYR A 141 30.27 -10.17 1.39
CA TYR A 141 29.47 -11.36 1.10
C TYR A 141 28.17 -11.01 0.36
N ILE A 142 27.49 -9.92 0.73
CA ILE A 142 26.25 -9.50 0.05
C ILE A 142 26.52 -9.09 -1.41
N ARG A 143 27.67 -8.46 -1.69
CA ARG A 143 28.05 -8.09 -3.08
C ARG A 143 28.31 -9.28 -3.99
N ARG A 144 28.68 -10.45 -3.44
CA ARG A 144 28.99 -11.66 -4.21
C ARG A 144 27.75 -12.47 -4.61
N ILE A 145 26.56 -12.12 -4.14
CA ILE A 145 25.33 -12.85 -4.47
C ILE A 145 24.92 -12.54 -5.92
N PRO A 146 24.88 -13.54 -6.83
CA PRO A 146 24.49 -13.33 -8.22
C PRO A 146 23.06 -12.77 -8.32
N SER A 147 22.84 -11.93 -9.34
CA SER A 147 21.59 -11.19 -9.59
C SER A 147 20.57 -12.00 -10.37
#